data_AF-A0A7V4HD91-F1
#
_entry.id   AF-A0A7V4HD91-F1
#
_cell.length_a   1.000
_cell.length_b   1.000
_cell.length_c   1.000
_cell.angle_alpha   90.00
_cell.angle_beta   90.00
_cell.angle_gamma   90.00
#
_symmetry.space_group_name_H-M   'P 1'
#
loop_
_entity.id
_entity.type
_entity.pdbx_description
1 polymer ?
#
loop_
_entity_poly.entity_id
_entity_poly.type
_entity_poly.pdbx_seq_one_letter_code
_entity_poly.pdbx_strand_id
1 'polypeptide(L)' 'MAKCKTVLHFVRHGEVENPQALRYGRLPGYHLSEAGRKQIEQTSQSLLGSPIVHIYASPLERTQQTATLLGLA' A
#
# COMPACT_ATOMS: atom_id res chain seq x y z
N MET A 1 -18.60 7.31 29.53
CA MET A 1 -17.26 7.11 28.94
C MET A 1 -17.32 7.50 27.47
N ALA A 2 -16.40 8.32 26.98
CA ALA A 2 -16.35 8.68 25.55
C ALA A 2 -16.00 7.44 24.72
N LYS A 3 -16.73 7.21 23.61
CA LYS A 3 -16.52 6.06 22.73
C LYS A 3 -15.20 6.25 21.97
N CYS A 4 -14.21 5.41 22.27
CA CYS A 4 -12.96 5.39 21.51
C CYS A 4 -13.21 4.67 20.16
N LYS A 5 -12.96 5.37 19.04
CA LYS A 5 -13.18 4.83 17.68
C LYS A 5 -11.85 4.42 17.09
N THR A 6 -11.73 3.16 16.68
CA THR A 6 -10.61 2.70 15.83
C THR A 6 -11.06 2.73 14.38
N VAL A 7 -10.25 3.30 13.49
CA VAL A 7 -10.50 3.32 12.05
C VAL A 7 -9.44 2.47 11.37
N LEU A 8 -9.87 1.54 10.53
CA LEU A 8 -9.00 0.70 9.72
C LEU A 8 -9.12 1.14 8.25
N HIS A 9 -8.00 1.53 7.66
CA HIS A 9 -7.90 1.85 6.25
C HIS A 9 -7.32 0.64 5.51
N PHE A 10 -8.08 0.06 4.59
CA PHE A 10 -7.61 -1.04 3.76
C PHE A 10 -7.10 -0.50 2.43
N VAL A 11 -5.81 -0.68 2.18
CA VAL A 11 -5.16 -0.25 0.93
C VAL A 11 -4.67 -1.48 0.18
N ARG A 12 -5.08 -1.60 -1.09
CA ARG A 12 -4.52 -2.60 -2.01
C ARG A 12 -3.12 -2.14 -2.43
N HIS A 13 -2.20 -3.08 -2.65
CA HIS A 13 -0.90 -2.72 -3.24
C HIS A 13 -1.09 -2.00 -4.57
N GLY A 14 -0.17 -1.10 -4.89
CA GLY A 14 -0.16 -0.42 -6.20
C GLY A 14 -0.01 -1.42 -7.35
N GLU A 15 -0.28 -0.95 -8.56
CA GLU A 15 -0.02 -1.73 -9.77
C GLU A 15 1.41 -2.28 -9.80
N VAL A 16 1.55 -3.49 -10.32
CA VAL A 16 2.80 -4.25 -10.39
C VAL A 16 3.25 -4.32 -11.83
N GLU A 17 4.56 -4.21 -12.06
CA GLU A 17 5.16 -4.49 -13.37
C GLU A 17 4.96 -5.97 -13.73
N ASN A 18 4.14 -6.24 -14.76
CA ASN A 18 3.75 -7.60 -15.16
C ASN A 18 3.54 -7.71 -16.69
N PRO A 19 4.59 -7.51 -17.50
CA PRO A 19 4.45 -7.43 -18.95
C PRO A 19 4.04 -8.76 -19.59
N GLN A 20 4.33 -9.89 -18.95
CA GLN A 20 3.94 -11.23 -19.38
C GLN A 20 2.51 -11.61 -18.98
N ALA A 21 1.77 -10.69 -18.32
CA ALA A 21 0.39 -10.90 -17.87
C ALA A 21 0.18 -12.17 -17.03
N LEU A 22 1.19 -12.53 -16.22
CA LEU A 22 1.14 -13.74 -15.40
C LEU A 22 0.27 -13.54 -14.15
N ARG A 23 -0.39 -14.61 -13.71
CA ARG A 23 -1.03 -14.68 -12.40
C ARG A 23 0.01 -15.04 -11.35
N TYR A 24 0.62 -14.02 -10.75
CA TYR A 24 1.81 -14.21 -9.93
C TYR A 24 1.57 -14.59 -8.46
N GLY A 25 0.35 -14.46 -7.92
CA GLY A 25 0.02 -14.93 -6.58
C GLY A 25 1.03 -14.46 -5.50
N ARG A 26 1.74 -15.41 -4.88
CA ARG A 26 2.78 -15.16 -3.86
C ARG A 26 4.21 -15.24 -4.40
N LEU A 27 4.39 -15.31 -5.72
CA LEU A 27 5.73 -15.34 -6.32
C LEU A 27 6.51 -14.06 -5.97
N PRO A 28 7.82 -14.19 -5.68
CA PRO A 28 8.71 -13.06 -5.50
C PRO A 28 9.07 -12.41 -6.85
N GLY A 29 9.73 -11.25 -6.82
CA GLY A 29 10.21 -10.52 -7.99
C GLY A 29 9.17 -9.59 -8.63
N TYR A 30 8.00 -9.45 -8.02
CA TYR A 30 6.91 -8.62 -8.52
C TYR A 30 6.85 -7.30 -7.74
N HIS A 31 7.43 -6.27 -8.34
CA HIS A 31 7.55 -4.93 -7.79
C HIS A 31 6.52 -3.96 -8.38
N LEU A 32 6.31 -2.83 -7.72
CA LEU A 32 5.44 -1.78 -8.23
C LEU A 32 5.93 -1.25 -9.59
N SER A 33 5.00 -1.07 -10.52
CA SER A 33 5.23 -0.32 -11.76
C SER A 33 5.41 1.17 -11.44
N GLU A 34 5.84 1.98 -12.40
CA GLU A 34 5.88 3.44 -12.22
C GLU A 34 4.47 4.01 -11.96
N ALA A 35 3.47 3.52 -12.70
CA ALA A 35 2.07 3.88 -12.47
C ALA A 35 1.60 3.44 -11.09
N GLY A 36 1.98 2.24 -10.63
CA GLY A 36 1.70 1.74 -9.30
C GLY A 36 2.27 2.61 -8.19
N ARG A 37 3.49 3.14 -8.36
CA ARG A 37 4.06 4.11 -7.41
C ARG A 37 3.24 5.39 -7.33
N LYS A 38 2.87 5.97 -8.48
CA LYS A 38 2.02 7.19 -8.56
C LYS A 38 0.64 6.99 -7.92
N GLN A 39 0.04 5.82 -8.09
CA GLN A 39 -1.23 5.46 -7.43
C GLN A 39 -1.11 5.52 -5.90
N ILE A 40 0.01 5.02 -5.35
CA ILE A 40 0.22 5.02 -3.90
C ILE A 40 0.55 6.42 -3.39
N GLU A 41 1.31 7.23 -4.13
CA GLU A 41 1.53 8.64 -3.78
C GLU A 41 0.21 9.43 -3.68
N GLN A 42 -0.69 9.25 -4.64
CA GLN A 42 -2.03 9.85 -4.60
C GLN A 42 -2.88 9.32 -3.42
N THR A 43 -2.77 8.01 -3.16
CA THR A 43 -3.44 7.40 -2.01
C THR A 43 -2.93 7.99 -0.69
N SER A 44 -1.61 8.17 -0.56
CA SER A 44 -0.99 8.81 0.61
C SER A 44 -1.51 10.24 0.82
N GLN A 45 -1.64 11.03 -0.26
CA GLN A 45 -2.25 12.36 -0.19
C GLN A 45 -3.70 12.32 0.33
N SER A 46 -4.50 11.33 -0.09
CA SER A 46 -5.89 11.18 0.37
C SER A 46 -6.02 10.80 1.85
N LEU A 47 -4.95 10.26 2.44
CA LEU A 47 -4.89 9.86 3.84
C LEU A 47 -4.36 10.99 4.74
N LEU A 48 -3.90 12.12 4.18
CA LEU A 48 -3.48 13.28 4.95
C LEU A 48 -4.62 13.76 5.86
N GLY A 49 -4.30 13.95 7.15
CA GLY A 49 -5.28 14.32 8.19
C GLY A 49 -5.98 13.14 8.86
N SER A 50 -5.79 11.90 8.37
CA SER A 50 -6.20 10.70 9.12
C SER A 50 -5.15 10.39 10.21
N PRO A 51 -5.55 10.07 11.45
CA PRO A 51 -4.61 9.73 12.53
C PRO A 51 -4.09 8.31 12.38
N ILE A 52 -3.29 8.06 11.32
CA ILE A 52 -2.67 6.77 11.06
C ILE A 52 -1.48 6.59 12.00
N VAL A 53 -1.63 5.71 13.00
CA VAL A 53 -0.59 5.42 14.00
C VAL A 53 0.16 4.10 13.75
N HIS A 54 -0.38 3.23 12.90
CA HIS A 54 0.22 1.95 12.55
C HIS A 54 -0.02 1.62 11.08
N ILE A 55 0.97 1.02 10.44
CA ILE A 55 0.88 0.44 9.10
C ILE A 55 1.26 -1.04 9.21
N TYR A 56 0.38 -1.91 8.72
CA TYR A 56 0.61 -3.35 8.63
C TYR A 56 0.59 -3.76 7.17
N ALA A 57 1.56 -4.57 6.76
CA ALA A 57 1.67 -5.02 5.37
C ALA A 57 2.01 -6.50 5.28
N SER A 58 1.52 -7.16 4.23
CA SER A 58 1.95 -8.50 3.86
C SER A 58 3.47 -8.52 3.60
N PRO A 59 4.18 -9.64 3.86
CA PRO A 59 5.63 -9.73 3.63
C PRO A 59 6.02 -9.69 2.14
N LEU A 60 5.07 -9.62 1.20
CA LEU A 60 5.35 -9.57 -0.23
C LEU A 60 5.94 -8.20 -0.62
N GLU A 61 6.86 -8.20 -1.59
CA GLU A 61 7.65 -7.01 -1.96
C GLU A 61 6.77 -5.84 -2.41
N ARG A 62 5.78 -6.06 -3.28
CA ARG A 62 4.82 -5.02 -3.71
C ARG A 62 4.01 -4.40 -2.56
N THR A 63 3.67 -5.18 -1.54
CA THR A 63 2.94 -4.67 -0.37
C THR A 63 3.87 -3.91 0.56
N GLN A 64 5.13 -4.34 0.70
CA GLN A 64 6.16 -3.61 1.43
C GLN A 64 6.48 -2.28 0.74
N GLN A 65 6.70 -2.25 -0.57
CA GLN A 65 6.90 -1.03 -1.35
C GLN A 65 5.71 -0.07 -1.24
N THR A 66 4.48 -0.60 -1.29
CA THR A 66 3.28 0.20 -1.06
C THR A 66 3.28 0.80 0.34
N ALA A 67 3.57 0.00 1.37
CA ALA A 67 3.61 0.48 2.75
C ALA A 67 4.68 1.56 2.97
N THR A 68 5.87 1.40 2.36
CA THR A 68 6.94 2.41 2.38
C THR A 68 6.54 3.71 1.69
N LEU A 69 5.75 3.65 0.62
CA LEU A 69 5.24 4.85 -0.05
C LEU A 69 4.04 5.48 0.68
N LEU A 70 3.26 4.67 1.42
CA LEU A 70 2.14 5.15 2.23
C LEU A 70 2.60 5.85 3.51
N GLY A 71 3.55 5.27 4.24
CA GLY A 71 4.11 5.85 5.46
C GLY A 71 5.31 6.71 5.13
N LEU A 72 5.17 8.04 5.04
CA LEU A 72 5.13 8.96 6.19
C LEU A 72 6.26 8.63 7.18
N ALA A 73 7.38 9.33 7.02
CA ALA A 73 8.50 9.33 7.98
C ALA A 73 8.06 9.84 9.36
#